data_AF-A0A9P8SBZ4-F1
#
_entry.id   AF-A0A9P8SBZ4-F1
#
_cell.length_a   1.000
_cell.length_b   1.000
_cell.length_c   1.000
_cell.angle_alpha   90.00
_cell.angle_beta   90.00
_cell.angle_gamma   90.00
#
_symmetry.space_group_name_H-M   'P 1'
#
loop_
_entity.id
_entity.type
_entity.pdbx_description
1 polymer ?
#
loop_
_entity_poly.entity_id
_entity_poly.type
_entity_poly.pdbx_seq_one_letter_code
_entity_poly.pdbx_strand_id
1 'polypeptide(L)'
;MVTPTESLHDPYLVALLIALGQLQWRALGRPKTQQAAGVTPKLMFSTEDRNYIYIYSANIPSSLISMFDNPAMKPSAPGSLTVQISSVPYKPVETLRGRLLALLLSATSPEDVDKPEKLIVYT
;
A
#
# COMPACT_ATOMS: atom_id res chain seq x y z
N MET A 1 -5.27 -7.26 23.17
CA MET A 1 -5.58 -6.91 21.77
C MET A 1 -4.96 -5.57 21.50
N VAL A 2 -4.24 -5.41 20.38
CA VAL A 2 -3.68 -4.12 19.98
C VAL A 2 -4.78 -3.37 19.25
N THR A 3 -5.58 -2.59 19.98
CA THR A 3 -6.63 -1.76 19.39
C THR A 3 -6.00 -0.42 19.02
N PRO A 4 -5.93 -0.05 17.73
CA PRO A 4 -5.28 1.20 17.33
C PRO A 4 -6.10 2.40 17.79
N THR A 5 -5.41 3.45 18.25
CA THR A 5 -6.03 4.73 18.67
C THR A 5 -6.73 5.44 17.51
N GLU A 6 -6.25 5.24 16.29
CA GLU A 6 -6.88 5.68 15.05
C GLU A 6 -7.18 4.46 14.17
N SER A 7 -8.44 4.26 13.79
CA SER A 7 -8.88 3.12 12.98
C SER A 7 -8.19 3.01 11.62
N LEU A 8 -7.74 4.15 11.07
CA LEU A 8 -7.00 4.20 9.80
C LEU A 8 -5.52 3.81 9.93
N HIS A 9 -5.00 3.72 11.16
CA HIS A 9 -3.61 3.34 11.46
C HIS A 9 -3.52 1.90 11.99
N ASP A 10 -4.43 1.04 11.56
CA ASP A 10 -4.43 -0.34 11.99
C ASP A 10 -3.20 -1.10 11.43
N PRO A 11 -2.31 -1.63 12.30
CA PRO A 11 -1.15 -2.41 11.86
C PRO A 11 -1.54 -3.66 11.05
N TYR A 12 -2.75 -4.18 11.21
CA TYR A 12 -3.24 -5.30 10.41
C TYR A 12 -3.45 -4.93 8.94
N LEU A 13 -3.82 -3.69 8.62
CA LEU A 13 -3.93 -3.22 7.23
C LEU A 13 -2.54 -3.17 6.56
N VAL A 14 -1.51 -2.77 7.31
CA VAL A 14 -0.12 -2.77 6.84
C VAL A 14 0.38 -4.20 6.62
N ALA A 15 0.11 -5.11 7.55
CA ALA A 15 0.46 -6.53 7.40
C ALA A 15 -0.21 -7.15 6.16
N LEU A 16 -1.48 -6.80 5.91
CA LEU A 16 -2.21 -7.26 4.73
C LEU A 16 -1.61 -6.70 3.44
N LEU A 17 -1.19 -5.43 3.45
CA LEU A 17 -0.53 -4.78 2.33
C LEU A 17 0.82 -5.46 2.00
N ILE A 18 1.58 -5.84 3.02
CA ILE A 18 2.83 -6.61 2.86
C ILE A 18 2.55 -8.00 2.27
N ALA A 19 1.55 -8.71 2.79
CA ALA A 19 1.15 -10.02 2.27
C ALA A 19 0.72 -9.94 0.80
N LEU A 20 0.00 -8.89 0.40
CA LEU A 20 -0.34 -8.62 -0.99
C LEU A 20 0.92 -8.37 -1.85
N GLY A 21 1.89 -7.61 -1.33
CA GLY A 21 3.17 -7.41 -2.01
C GLY A 21 3.92 -8.72 -2.23
N GLN A 22 3.97 -9.61 -1.23
CA GLN A 22 4.56 -10.95 -1.39
C GLN A 22 3.84 -11.78 -2.46
N LEU A 23 2.51 -11.73 -2.49
CA LEU A 23 1.71 -12.45 -3.49
C LEU A 23 1.98 -11.92 -4.90
N GLN A 24 1.98 -10.59 -5.07
CA GLN A 24 2.30 -9.94 -6.35
C GLN A 24 3.72 -10.30 -6.81
N TRP A 25 4.69 -10.25 -5.90
CA TRP A 25 6.07 -10.62 -6.19
C TRP A 25 6.21 -12.06 -6.68
N ARG A 26 5.51 -13.01 -6.05
CA ARG A 26 5.50 -14.42 -6.48
C ARG A 26 4.83 -14.59 -7.85
N ALA A 27 3.77 -13.83 -8.12
CA ALA A 27 3.05 -13.88 -9.40
C ALA A 27 3.89 -13.35 -10.58
N LEU A 28 4.84 -12.43 -10.34
CA LEU A 28 5.76 -11.92 -11.35
C LEU A 28 6.79 -12.96 -11.85
N GLY A 29 6.89 -14.13 -11.18
CA GLY A 29 7.87 -15.16 -11.51
C GLY A 29 9.31 -14.75 -11.17
N ARG A 30 10.32 -15.55 -11.57
CA ARG A 30 11.75 -15.16 -11.41
C ARG A 30 12.12 -14.16 -12.53
N PRO A 31 12.36 -12.88 -12.24
CA PRO A 31 12.77 -11.93 -13.27
C PRO A 31 14.26 -12.11 -13.51
N LYS A 32 14.68 -12.38 -14.76
CA LYS A 32 16.10 -12.48 -15.15
C LYS A 32 16.84 -11.14 -15.11
N THR A 33 16.15 -10.00 -14.97
CA THR A 33 16.78 -8.66 -15.08
C THR A 33 16.09 -7.49 -14.32
N GLN A 34 14.93 -7.69 -13.66
CA GLN A 34 14.12 -6.60 -13.06
C GLN A 34 14.09 -6.56 -11.52
N GLN A 35 15.11 -7.09 -10.85
CA GLN A 35 15.14 -7.21 -9.38
C GLN A 35 15.23 -5.87 -8.60
N ALA A 36 15.27 -4.72 -9.29
CA ALA A 36 15.60 -3.43 -8.67
C ALA A 36 14.41 -2.62 -8.12
N ALA A 37 13.15 -2.86 -8.53
CA ALA A 37 12.08 -1.89 -8.28
C ALA A 37 11.13 -2.19 -7.10
N GLY A 38 10.92 -3.46 -6.73
CA GLY A 38 9.89 -3.83 -5.74
C GLY A 38 8.48 -3.95 -6.36
N VAL A 39 7.44 -3.90 -5.52
CA VAL A 39 6.02 -3.95 -5.92
C VAL A 39 5.21 -2.90 -5.17
N THR A 40 4.14 -2.42 -5.80
CA THR A 40 3.22 -1.45 -5.20
C THR A 40 1.83 -2.05 -5.01
N PRO A 41 1.60 -2.87 -3.97
CA PRO A 41 0.28 -3.37 -3.65
C PRO A 41 -0.66 -2.22 -3.27
N LYS A 42 -1.95 -2.40 -3.60
CA LYS A 42 -3.03 -1.51 -3.19
C LYS A 42 -4.11 -2.30 -2.47
N LEU A 43 -4.63 -1.76 -1.37
CA LEU A 43 -5.70 -2.34 -0.55
C LEU A 43 -6.84 -1.35 -0.42
N MET A 44 -8.06 -1.79 -0.71
CA MET A 44 -9.28 -1.01 -0.46
C MET A 44 -9.86 -1.36 0.91
N PHE A 45 -10.19 -0.32 1.68
CA PHE A 45 -10.76 -0.43 3.02
C PHE A 45 -11.93 0.54 3.18
N SER A 46 -12.99 0.12 3.86
CA SER A 46 -14.15 0.95 4.16
C SER A 46 -14.59 0.75 5.60
N THR A 47 -14.97 1.83 6.24
CA THR A 47 -15.53 1.86 7.59
C THR A 47 -17.05 1.70 7.58
N GLU A 48 -17.63 1.41 8.74
CA GLU A 48 -19.07 1.15 8.90
C GLU A 48 -19.94 2.35 8.51
N ASP A 49 -19.44 3.57 8.73
CA ASP A 49 -20.12 4.82 8.38
C ASP A 49 -20.24 5.05 6.85
N ARG A 50 -19.45 4.32 6.04
CA ARG A 50 -19.43 4.37 4.57
C ARG A 50 -19.38 5.78 3.99
N ASN A 51 -18.75 6.71 4.71
CA ASN A 51 -18.56 8.07 4.21
C ASN A 51 -17.45 8.11 3.14
N TYR A 52 -16.43 7.28 3.34
CA TYR A 52 -15.27 7.20 2.45
C TYR A 52 -14.88 5.74 2.18
N ILE A 53 -14.25 5.53 1.04
CA ILE A 53 -13.45 4.34 0.73
C ILE A 53 -11.99 4.78 0.75
N TYR A 54 -11.17 4.07 1.50
CA TYR A 54 -9.75 4.33 1.63
C TYR A 54 -8.95 3.37 0.74
N ILE A 55 -7.94 3.89 0.06
CA ILE A 55 -6.98 3.11 -0.71
C ILE A 55 -5.63 3.24 -0.04
N TYR A 56 -5.14 2.14 0.51
CA TYR A 56 -3.81 2.00 1.07
C TYR A 56 -2.87 1.54 -0.04
N SER A 57 -1.71 2.19 -0.16
CA SER A 57 -0.69 1.88 -1.15
C SER A 57 0.68 2.02 -0.52
N ALA A 58 1.61 1.12 -0.82
CA ALA A 58 2.99 1.24 -0.37
C ALA A 58 3.93 0.67 -1.42
N ASN A 59 5.07 1.33 -1.63
CA ASN A 59 6.14 0.76 -2.43
C ASN A 59 6.95 -0.21 -1.56
N ILE A 60 6.84 -1.50 -1.83
CA ILE A 60 7.51 -2.55 -1.07
C ILE A 60 8.76 -2.99 -1.84
N PRO A 61 9.96 -2.69 -1.35
CA PRO A 61 11.18 -3.01 -2.07
C PRO A 61 11.41 -4.53 -2.08
N SER A 62 12.04 -5.02 -3.15
CA SER A 62 12.38 -6.44 -3.31
C SER A 62 13.26 -6.96 -2.16
N SER A 63 14.13 -6.11 -1.60
CA SER A 63 14.94 -6.41 -0.42
C SER A 63 14.10 -6.74 0.81
N LEU A 64 13.04 -5.98 1.08
CA LEU A 64 12.11 -6.25 2.18
C LEU A 64 11.34 -7.55 1.94
N ILE A 65 10.91 -7.82 0.70
CA ILE A 65 10.20 -9.07 0.37
C ILE A 65 11.10 -10.28 0.53
N SER A 66 12.35 -10.18 0.06
CA SER A 66 13.34 -11.27 0.17
C SER A 66 13.68 -11.64 1.62
N MET A 67 13.59 -10.67 2.55
CA MET A 67 13.76 -10.93 3.98
C MET A 67 12.69 -11.89 4.52
N PHE A 68 11.45 -11.82 4.02
CA PHE A 68 10.40 -12.75 4.45
C PHE A 68 10.61 -14.17 3.93
N ASP A 69 11.23 -14.33 2.76
CA ASP A 69 11.58 -15.66 2.22
C ASP A 69 12.85 -16.23 2.86
N ASN A 70 13.79 -15.37 3.28
CA ASN A 70 15.01 -15.75 4.00
C ASN A 70 15.19 -14.92 5.29
N PRO A 71 14.70 -15.40 6.44
CA PRO A 71 14.72 -14.64 7.69
C PRO A 71 16.13 -14.39 8.24
N ALA A 72 17.16 -15.08 7.74
CA ALA A 72 18.56 -14.84 8.11
C ALA A 72 19.17 -13.63 7.39
N MET A 73 18.49 -13.08 6.37
CA MET A 73 18.97 -11.95 5.58
C MET A 73 18.54 -10.62 6.22
N LYS A 74 19.51 -9.80 6.65
CA LYS A 74 19.22 -8.44 7.12
C LYS A 74 18.78 -7.58 5.92
N PRO A 75 17.70 -6.79 6.02
CA PRO A 75 17.37 -5.84 4.98
C PRO A 75 18.51 -4.82 4.82
N SER A 76 18.95 -4.61 3.58
CA SER A 76 20.12 -3.77 3.26
C SER A 76 19.98 -2.30 3.66
N ALA A 77 18.78 -1.85 4.01
CA ALA A 77 18.52 -0.53 4.60
C ALA A 77 17.47 -0.66 5.72
N PRO A 78 17.57 0.14 6.79
CA PRO A 78 16.45 0.36 7.71
C PRO A 78 15.40 1.21 6.96
N GLY A 79 14.65 0.56 6.07
CA GLY A 79 13.60 1.22 5.31
C GLY A 79 12.33 1.24 6.16
N SER A 80 11.97 2.40 6.68
CA SER A 80 10.60 2.62 7.11
C SER A 80 9.67 2.38 5.93
N LEU A 81 8.58 1.63 6.13
CA LEU A 81 7.60 1.41 5.08
C LEU A 81 6.63 2.58 5.08
N THR A 82 6.72 3.43 4.06
CA THR A 82 5.76 4.52 3.89
C THR A 82 4.49 4.00 3.24
N VAL A 83 3.35 4.18 3.93
CA VAL A 83 2.03 3.81 3.40
C VAL A 83 1.26 5.09 3.10
N GLN A 84 0.85 5.22 1.85
CA GLN A 84 -0.03 6.27 1.37
C GLN A 84 -1.48 5.83 1.56
N ILE A 85 -2.30 6.73 2.10
CA ILE A 85 -3.73 6.51 2.29
C ILE A 85 -4.48 7.59 1.50
N SER A 86 -5.17 7.19 0.45
CA SER A 86 -6.06 8.08 -0.32
C SER A 86 -7.51 7.82 0.08
N SER A 87 -8.29 8.88 0.28
CA SER A 87 -9.73 8.77 0.61
C SER A 87 -10.61 9.14 -0.58
N VAL A 88 -11.64 8.35 -0.83
CA VAL A 88 -12.65 8.57 -1.88
C VAL A 88 -14.01 8.74 -1.23
N PRO A 89 -14.66 9.90 -1.33
CA PRO A 89 -16.03 10.06 -0.82
C PRO A 89 -16.98 9.06 -1.48
N TYR A 90 -17.81 8.37 -0.70
CA TYR A 90 -18.73 7.37 -1.24
C TYR A 90 -19.77 7.99 -2.18
N LYS A 91 -20.25 9.19 -1.86
CA LYS A 91 -21.20 9.95 -2.68
C LYS A 91 -20.48 11.00 -3.53
N PRO A 92 -20.94 11.30 -4.75
CA PRO A 92 -22.05 10.65 -5.46
C PRO A 92 -21.68 9.24 -5.97
N VAL A 93 -22.65 8.31 -5.96
CA VAL A 93 -22.44 6.88 -6.27
C VAL A 93 -22.22 6.66 -7.76
N GLU A 94 -22.86 7.49 -8.59
CA GLU A 94 -22.85 7.43 -10.05
C GLU A 94 -21.43 7.56 -10.61
N THR A 95 -20.58 8.37 -9.94
CA THR A 95 -19.18 8.60 -10.33
C THR A 95 -18.20 7.80 -9.49
N LEU A 96 -18.66 7.05 -8.47
CA LEU A 96 -17.80 6.36 -7.52
C LEU A 96 -16.84 5.39 -8.20
N ARG A 97 -17.35 4.57 -9.12
CA ARG A 97 -16.53 3.61 -9.88
C ARG A 97 -15.41 4.32 -10.65
N GLY A 98 -15.71 5.42 -11.32
CA GLY A 98 -14.72 6.20 -12.07
C GLY A 98 -13.65 6.79 -11.15
N ARG A 99 -14.07 7.35 -10.00
CA ARG A 99 -13.14 7.91 -8.99
C ARG A 99 -12.24 6.84 -8.37
N LEU A 100 -12.77 5.65 -8.09
CA LEU A 100 -11.99 4.52 -7.58
C LEU A 100 -10.99 4.00 -8.62
N LEU A 101 -11.43 3.78 -9.86
CA LEU A 101 -10.56 3.30 -10.92
C LEU A 101 -9.44 4.29 -11.23
N ALA A 102 -9.74 5.60 -11.23
CA ALA A 102 -8.71 6.62 -11.40
C ALA A 102 -7.58 6.44 -10.38
N LEU A 103 -7.89 6.29 -9.09
CA LEU A 103 -6.87 6.13 -8.04
C LEU A 103 -6.19 4.75 -8.03
N LEU A 104 -6.91 3.69 -8.37
CA LEU A 104 -6.33 2.35 -8.47
C LEU A 104 -5.33 2.25 -9.63
N LEU A 105 -5.67 2.88 -10.77
CA LEU A 105 -4.87 2.84 -11.99
C LEU A 105 -3.83 3.96 -12.07
N SER A 106 -3.95 5.02 -11.26
CA SER A 106 -2.90 6.03 -11.14
C SER A 106 -1.59 5.36 -10.78
N ALA A 107 -0.60 5.54 -11.67
CA ALA A 107 0.78 5.23 -11.37
C ALA A 107 1.17 6.09 -10.17
N THR A 108 1.62 5.45 -9.10
CA THR A 108 2.20 6.13 -7.95
C THR A 108 3.54 6.72 -8.40
N SER A 109 3.49 7.81 -9.16
CA SER A 109 4.62 8.66 -9.53
C SER A 109 5.01 9.44 -8.29
N PRO A 110 6.28 9.44 -7.88
CA PRO A 110 6.74 10.26 -6.76
C PRO A 110 6.60 11.78 -7.00
N GLU A 111 6.22 12.22 -8.21
CA GLU A 111 6.23 13.64 -8.59
C GLU A 111 4.84 14.30 -8.70
N ASP A 112 3.74 13.57 -8.46
CA ASP A 112 2.36 14.09 -8.64
C ASP A 112 1.68 14.56 -7.33
N VAL A 113 2.48 15.00 -6.34
CA VAL A 113 1.97 15.46 -5.03
C VAL A 113 1.73 16.97 -5.06
N ASP A 114 0.62 17.38 -5.67
CA ASP A 114 0.05 18.72 -5.45
C ASP A 114 -1.42 18.61 -5.02
N LYS A 115 -1.62 18.00 -3.84
CA LYS A 115 -2.81 18.06 -2.96
C LYS A 115 -2.50 17.33 -1.65
N PRO A 116 -3.23 17.60 -0.54
CA PRO A 116 -2.79 17.21 0.80
C PRO A 116 -2.93 15.70 1.02
N GLU A 117 -1.95 14.94 0.55
CA GLU A 117 -1.78 13.53 0.87
C GLU A 117 -1.23 13.42 2.29
N LYS A 118 -1.96 12.74 3.17
CA LYS A 118 -1.46 12.42 4.52
C LYS A 118 -0.45 11.27 4.36
N LEU A 119 0.81 11.62 4.12
CA LEU A 119 1.91 10.67 4.06
C LEU A 119 2.22 10.15 5.48
N ILE A 120 2.11 8.84 5.69
CA ILE A 120 2.37 8.22 6.99
C ILE A 120 3.54 7.25 6.87
N VAL A 121 4.55 7.45 7.72
CA VAL A 121 5.76 6.64 7.78
C VAL A 121 5.65 5.67 8.95
N TYR A 122 5.73 4.37 8.68
CA TYR A 122 5.80 3.35 9.72
C TYR A 122 7.27 3.08 10.04
N THR A 123 7.69 3.43 11.26
CA THR A 123 9.03 3.15 11.82
C THR A 123 9.00 1.88 12.65
#